data_AF-A0A641AAW9-F1
#
_entry.id   AF-A0A641AAW9-F1
#
_cell.length_a   1.000
_cell.length_b   1.000
_cell.length_c   1.000
_cell.angle_alpha   90.00
_cell.angle_beta   90.00
_cell.angle_gamma   90.00
#
_symmetry.space_group_name_H-M   'P 1'
#
loop_
_entity.id
_entity.type
_entity.pdbx_description
1 polymer ?
#
loop_
_entity_poly.entity_id
_entity_poly.type
_entity_poly.pdbx_seq_one_letter_code
_entity_poly.pdbx_strand_id
1 'polypeptide(L)'
;CTMFGGYDELMEPVCNTFTAKEPFNQLGGYPYFDQIDPRTNDQELKMYDRVLLQIDSTRDGNSSIIWGDLGIANILVKSTDLEAMKFDDYMYSWDCS
;
A
#
# COMPACT_ATOMS: atom_id res chain seq x y z
N CYS A 1 -32.16 16.50 14.41
CA CYS A 1 -31.64 15.12 14.40
C CYS A 1 -30.51 15.03 13.41
N THR A 2 -29.27 15.10 13.88
CA THR A 2 -28.09 14.91 13.04
C THR A 2 -27.96 13.42 12.75
N MET A 3 -28.31 13.02 11.53
CA MET A 3 -28.23 11.65 11.01
C MET A 3 -26.79 11.08 10.96
N PHE A 4 -25.81 11.80 11.52
CA PHE A 4 -24.38 11.53 11.41
C PHE A 4 -23.74 11.08 12.74
N GLY A 5 -24.33 11.38 13.90
CA GLY A 5 -23.68 11.11 15.19
C GLY A 5 -23.49 9.62 15.52
N GLY A 6 -24.42 8.76 15.10
CA GLY A 6 -24.31 7.30 15.34
C GLY A 6 -23.42 6.58 14.34
N TYR A 7 -23.11 7.19 13.18
CA TYR A 7 -22.16 6.62 12.21
C TYR A 7 -20.72 6.79 12.69
N ASP A 8 -20.40 7.94 13.28
CA ASP A 8 -19.06 8.23 13.82
C ASP A 8 -18.75 7.31 15.02
N GLU A 9 -19.70 7.09 15.93
CA GLU A 9 -19.56 6.18 17.08
C GLU A 9 -19.32 4.71 16.70
N LEU A 10 -19.80 4.27 15.52
CA LEU A 10 -19.58 2.91 15.01
C LEU A 10 -18.34 2.81 14.12
N MET A 11 -17.98 3.86 13.39
CA MET A 11 -16.78 3.84 12.54
C MET A 11 -15.50 3.79 13.36
N GLU A 12 -15.42 4.48 14.49
CA GLU A 12 -14.20 4.45 15.31
C GLU A 12 -13.83 3.03 15.79
N PRO A 13 -14.75 2.25 16.40
CA PRO A 13 -14.48 0.85 16.74
C PRO A 13 -14.14 -0.02 15.54
N VAL A 14 -14.82 0.17 14.39
CA VAL A 14 -14.56 -0.57 13.16
C VAL A 14 -13.15 -0.28 12.63
N CYS A 15 -12.76 0.99 12.55
CA CYS A 15 -11.42 1.40 12.16
C CYS A 15 -10.38 0.86 13.15
N ASN A 16 -10.61 0.98 14.45
CA ASN A 16 -9.67 0.46 15.45
C ASN A 16 -9.54 -1.08 15.42
N THR A 17 -10.55 -1.80 14.93
CA THR A 17 -10.54 -3.27 14.85
C THR A 17 -9.95 -3.78 13.54
N PHE A 18 -10.25 -3.12 12.43
CA PHE A 18 -9.98 -3.63 11.08
C PHE A 18 -8.96 -2.82 10.28
N THR A 19 -8.65 -1.58 10.69
CA THR A 19 -7.57 -0.81 10.06
C THR A 19 -6.24 -1.36 10.56
N ALA A 20 -5.33 -1.62 9.63
CA ALA A 20 -3.97 -1.96 9.98
C ALA A 20 -3.36 -0.83 10.84
N LYS A 21 -2.68 -1.18 11.93
CA LYS A 21 -1.94 -0.17 12.70
C LYS A 21 -0.83 0.40 11.82
N GLU A 22 -0.79 1.72 11.71
CA GLU A 22 0.31 2.44 11.09
C GLU A 22 1.66 2.10 11.75
N PRO A 23 2.75 1.93 10.97
CA PRO A 23 2.84 2.02 9.50
C PRO A 23 2.32 0.78 8.75
N PHE A 24 1.71 0.99 7.58
CA PHE A 24 1.16 -0.11 6.78
C PHE A 24 2.20 -0.79 5.86
N ASN A 25 3.24 -1.33 6.47
CA ASN A 25 4.26 -2.14 5.81
C ASN A 25 3.79 -3.59 5.61
N GLN A 26 4.01 -4.18 4.43
CA GLN A 26 3.59 -5.56 4.15
C GLN A 26 4.51 -6.30 3.18
N LEU A 27 4.51 -7.63 3.29
CA LEU A 27 5.01 -8.58 2.30
C LEU A 27 3.81 -9.34 1.74
N GLY A 28 3.64 -9.36 0.41
CA GLY A 28 2.41 -9.91 -0.18
C GLY A 28 1.20 -9.01 0.04
N GLY A 29 0.00 -9.60 -0.04
CA GLY A 29 -1.26 -8.89 0.11
C GLY A 29 -1.69 -8.12 -1.14
N TYR A 30 -2.56 -7.14 -0.94
CA TYR A 30 -3.04 -6.23 -1.98
C TYR A 30 -2.30 -4.90 -1.85
N PRO A 31 -1.81 -4.32 -2.97
CA PRO A 31 -1.06 -3.08 -2.91
C PRO A 31 -1.97 -1.92 -2.51
N TYR A 32 -1.40 -0.97 -1.77
CA TYR A 32 -2.00 0.34 -1.51
C TYR A 32 -1.24 1.41 -2.30
N PHE A 33 -1.99 2.42 -2.77
CA PHE A 33 -1.49 3.57 -3.52
C PHE A 33 -2.24 4.79 -2.98
N ASP A 34 -1.51 5.88 -2.69
CA ASP A 34 -2.14 7.14 -2.29
C ASP A 34 -2.88 7.78 -3.47
N GLN A 35 -2.35 7.58 -4.68
CA GLN A 35 -2.91 8.05 -5.93
C GLN A 35 -3.52 6.87 -6.72
N ILE A 36 -3.59 7.00 -8.05
CA ILE A 36 -4.15 5.97 -8.90
C ILE A 36 -3.14 4.83 -9.11
N ASP A 37 -3.59 3.59 -8.96
CA ASP A 37 -2.80 2.41 -9.31
C ASP A 37 -2.32 2.53 -10.77
N PRO A 38 -0.99 2.57 -11.03
CA PRO A 38 -0.43 2.79 -12.36
C PRO A 38 -0.85 1.70 -13.35
N ARG A 39 -1.20 0.49 -12.87
CA ARG A 39 -1.68 -0.63 -13.68
C ARG A 39 -3.09 -0.42 -14.23
N THR A 40 -3.81 0.60 -13.76
CA THR A 40 -5.15 0.93 -14.26
C THR A 40 -5.10 1.43 -15.69
N ASN A 41 -4.11 2.27 -16.00
CA ASN A 41 -4.00 2.96 -17.29
C ASN A 41 -2.97 2.33 -18.23
N ASP A 42 -2.11 1.45 -17.72
CA ASP A 42 -1.08 0.77 -18.51
C ASP A 42 -1.30 -0.75 -18.49
N GLN A 43 -1.64 -1.29 -19.67
CA GLN A 43 -1.92 -2.71 -19.86
C GLN A 43 -0.67 -3.58 -19.69
N GLU A 44 0.52 -3.05 -20.01
CA GLU A 44 1.79 -3.79 -19.86
C GLU A 44 2.15 -3.96 -18.39
N LEU A 45 1.77 -3.00 -17.52
CA LEU A 45 2.02 -3.10 -16.09
C LEU A 45 1.13 -4.10 -15.36
N LYS A 46 0.04 -4.57 -15.97
CA LYS A 46 -0.88 -5.53 -15.33
C LYS A 46 -0.26 -6.90 -15.05
N MET A 47 0.86 -7.23 -15.70
CA MET A 47 1.58 -8.48 -15.42
C MET A 47 2.24 -8.49 -14.03
N TYR A 48 2.49 -7.33 -13.43
CA TYR A 48 3.00 -7.21 -12.06
C TYR A 48 1.84 -7.33 -11.06
N ASP A 49 1.43 -8.57 -10.81
CA ASP A 49 0.19 -8.94 -10.13
C ASP A 49 0.38 -9.36 -8.66
N ARG A 50 1.60 -9.35 -8.15
CA ARG A 50 1.91 -9.68 -6.75
C ARG A 50 2.71 -8.57 -6.09
N VAL A 51 2.30 -8.17 -4.89
CA VAL A 51 3.14 -7.35 -4.01
C VAL A 51 4.26 -8.23 -3.48
N LEU A 52 5.50 -7.86 -3.72
CA LEU A 52 6.63 -8.46 -3.03
C LEU A 52 6.85 -7.74 -1.70
N LEU A 53 6.86 -6.41 -1.74
CA LEU A 53 7.13 -5.55 -0.59
C LEU A 53 6.40 -4.22 -0.77
N GLN A 54 5.84 -3.71 0.32
CA GLN A 54 5.32 -2.36 0.43
C GLN A 54 5.87 -1.72 1.70
N ILE A 55 6.34 -0.49 1.57
CA ILE A 55 6.90 0.30 2.65
C ILE A 55 6.20 1.65 2.70
N ASP A 56 5.56 1.89 3.82
CA ASP A 56 4.86 3.12 4.15
C ASP A 56 5.79 4.15 4.82
N SER A 57 5.46 5.43 4.66
CA SER A 57 6.18 6.50 5.34
C SER A 57 6.03 6.36 6.84
N THR A 58 7.15 6.16 7.53
CA THR A 58 7.18 5.97 8.98
C THR A 58 8.12 6.96 9.63
N ARG A 59 7.73 7.49 10.80
CA ARG A 59 8.62 8.20 11.73
C ARG A 59 8.68 7.42 13.02
N ASP A 60 9.81 6.76 13.29
CA ASP A 60 10.06 6.06 14.55
C ASP A 60 11.35 6.58 15.19
N GLY A 61 11.20 7.43 16.22
CA GLY A 61 12.31 8.06 16.92
C GLY A 61 13.20 8.88 15.96
N ASN A 62 14.48 8.46 15.84
CA ASN A 62 15.47 9.10 14.96
C ASN A 62 15.54 8.48 13.56
N SER A 63 14.76 7.43 13.29
CA SER A 63 14.71 6.75 11.99
C SER A 63 13.42 7.13 11.28
N SER A 64 13.55 7.60 10.04
CA SER A 64 12.39 7.93 9.21
C SER A 64 12.54 7.39 7.80
N ILE A 65 11.50 6.75 7.30
CA ILE A 65 11.32 6.47 5.87
C ILE A 65 10.22 7.43 5.41
N ILE A 66 10.49 8.23 4.38
CA ILE A 66 9.56 9.24 3.89
C ILE A 66 9.52 9.18 2.37
N TRP A 67 8.32 9.02 1.83
CA TRP A 67 8.02 9.09 0.40
C TRP A 67 7.22 10.36 0.13
N GLY A 68 7.87 11.42 -0.34
CA GLY A 68 7.20 12.70 -0.59
C GLY A 68 6.49 13.25 0.66
N ASP A 69 5.20 13.56 0.53
CA ASP A 69 4.34 14.03 1.63
C ASP A 69 3.68 12.86 2.38
N LEU A 70 4.52 12.04 3.04
CA LEU A 70 4.11 10.87 3.83
C LEU A 70 3.35 9.78 3.05
N GLY A 71 3.70 9.56 1.79
CA GLY A 71 3.09 8.53 0.97
C GLY A 71 3.73 7.15 1.12
N ILE A 72 3.62 6.32 0.09
CA ILE A 72 3.92 4.89 0.14
C ILE A 72 4.71 4.42 -1.09
N ALA A 73 5.52 3.37 -0.92
CA ALA A 73 6.24 2.73 -2.01
C ALA A 73 6.01 1.21 -2.07
N ASN A 74 5.94 0.69 -3.29
CA ASN A 74 5.60 -0.70 -3.58
C ASN A 74 6.59 -1.30 -4.58
N ILE A 75 6.95 -2.56 -4.36
CA ILE A 75 7.60 -3.43 -5.34
C ILE A 75 6.62 -4.53 -5.71
N LEU A 76 6.25 -4.57 -6.99
CA LEU A 76 5.37 -5.59 -7.54
C LEU A 76 6.12 -6.48 -8.53
N VAL A 77 5.82 -7.76 -8.50
CA VAL A 77 6.45 -8.80 -9.33
C VAL A 77 5.37 -9.60 -10.06
N LYS A 78 5.79 -10.31 -11.10
CA LYS A 78 4.94 -11.30 -11.78
C LYS A 78 4.83 -12.53 -10.89
N SER A 79 3.63 -13.09 -10.75
CA SER A 79 3.41 -14.35 -10.02
C SER A 79 4.31 -15.48 -10.52
N THR A 80 4.52 -15.58 -11.84
CA THR A 80 5.41 -16.58 -12.45
C THR A 80 6.88 -16.39 -12.06
N ASP A 81 7.34 -15.15 -11.93
CA ASP A 81 8.73 -14.86 -11.54
C ASP A 81 8.93 -15.11 -10.04
N LEU A 82 7.92 -14.81 -9.20
CA LEU A 82 7.93 -15.14 -7.78
C LEU A 82 8.03 -16.66 -7.54
N GLU A 83 7.26 -17.46 -8.27
CA GLU A 83 7.33 -18.93 -8.23
C GLU A 83 8.71 -19.47 -8.64
N ALA A 84 9.33 -18.83 -9.63
CA ALA A 84 10.66 -19.18 -10.12
C ALA A 84 11.82 -18.59 -9.29
N MET A 85 11.53 -17.89 -8.19
CA MET A 85 12.52 -17.14 -7.39
C MET A 85 13.38 -16.17 -8.22
N LYS A 86 12.77 -15.55 -9.23
CA LYS A 86 13.39 -14.62 -10.16
C LYS A 86 12.96 -13.19 -9.82
N PHE A 87 13.92 -12.30 -9.58
CA PHE A 87 13.68 -10.94 -9.09
C PHE A 87 14.44 -9.86 -9.89
N ASP A 88 14.77 -10.15 -11.15
CA ASP A 88 15.47 -9.25 -12.08
C ASP A 88 14.52 -8.38 -12.92
N ASP A 89 13.20 -8.61 -12.82
CA ASP A 89 12.13 -7.86 -13.49
C ASP A 89 11.00 -7.57 -12.49
N TYR A 90 10.76 -6.29 -12.21
CA TYR A 90 9.78 -5.83 -11.23
C TYR A 90 9.27 -4.42 -11.56
N MET A 91 8.05 -4.12 -11.11
CA MET A 91 7.52 -2.77 -11.10
C MET A 91 7.82 -2.13 -9.74
N TYR A 92 8.49 -0.99 -9.76
CA TYR A 92 8.64 -0.14 -8.59
C TYR A 92 7.77 1.11 -8.77
N SER A 93 6.95 1.40 -7.76
CA SER A 93 6.08 2.57 -7.73
C SER A 93 6.15 3.23 -6.37
N TRP A 94 6.08 4.56 -6.34
CA TRP A 94 5.81 5.31 -5.12
C TRP A 94 4.92 6.50 -5.46
N ASP A 95 4.06 6.88 -4.53
CA ASP A 95 3.22 8.06 -4.61
C ASP A 95 3.04 8.69 -3.23
N CYS A 96 2.48 9.90 -3.21
CA CYS A 96 2.09 10.61 -2.00
C CYS A 96 0.89 11.52 -2.28
N SER A 97 0.30 12.05 -1.22
CA SER A 97 -0.77 13.05 -1.27
C SER A 97 -0.36 14.35 -1.99
#